data_AF-A0A0Q5V843-F1
#
_entry.id   AF-A0A0Q5V843-F1
#
_cell.length_a   1.000
_cell.length_b   1.000
_cell.length_c   1.000
_cell.angle_alpha   90.00
_cell.angle_beta   90.00
_cell.angle_gamma   90.00
#
_symmetry.space_group_name_H-M   'P 1'
#
loop_
_entity.id
_entity.type
_entity.pdbx_description
1 polymer ?
#
loop_
_entity_poly.entity_id
_entity_poly.type
_entity_poly.pdbx_seq_one_letter_code
_entity_poly.pdbx_strand_id
1 'polypeptide(L)'
;MKISSYILLVLFCFLVSCKDDEAARLQANAKDAKKNEQIFASIDKAWNFNPQPMNPTVVTMIQNWSEWRLFMTELQQKPKSSIGAFQQKARTLSQKAMNLNNNIPAAFDKPEIKSRIMTLITKVRSLDLFINLNQIQEQKVIKLIPEIHEELASLQSQMDEIVRKSQIRLEEGEAEMLRSLAKDSLQKPQSELGNLPKPSNSTQQGGIVPTLNPKQKSQ
;
A
#
# COMPACT_ATOMS: atom_id res chain seq x y z
N MET A 1 50.44 38.60 41.25
CA MET A 1 49.84 37.29 41.62
C MET A 1 48.30 37.24 41.65
N LYS A 2 47.55 38.34 41.40
CA LYS A 2 46.06 38.32 41.49
C LYS A 2 45.35 37.82 40.21
N ILE A 3 45.88 38.11 39.01
CA ILE A 3 45.28 37.74 37.71
C ILE A 3 45.29 36.23 37.44
N SER A 4 46.34 35.52 37.86
CA SER A 4 46.42 34.06 37.69
C SER A 4 45.34 33.30 38.48
N SER A 5 44.87 33.89 39.58
CA SER A 5 43.80 33.31 40.41
C SER A 5 42.42 33.48 39.76
N TYR A 6 42.18 34.56 39.00
CA TYR A 6 40.93 34.77 38.27
C TYR A 6 40.83 33.87 37.04
N ILE A 7 41.94 33.60 36.35
CA ILE A 7 41.99 32.67 35.22
C ILE A 7 41.68 31.23 35.68
N LEU A 8 42.18 30.82 36.84
CA LEU A 8 41.89 29.51 37.43
C LEU A 8 40.40 29.37 37.82
N LEU A 9 39.79 30.44 38.34
CA LEU A 9 38.37 30.48 38.71
C LEU A 9 37.45 30.39 37.47
N VAL A 10 37.78 31.14 36.41
CA VAL A 10 37.03 31.09 35.15
C VAL A 10 37.14 29.71 34.48
N LEU A 11 38.33 29.10 34.50
CA LEU A 11 38.54 27.74 33.99
C LEU A 11 37.73 26.69 34.77
N PHE A 12 37.55 26.86 36.08
CA PHE A 12 36.73 25.98 36.91
C PHE A 12 35.23 26.13 36.60
N CYS A 13 34.75 27.34 36.30
CA CYS A 13 33.35 27.56 35.91
C CYS A 13 32.97 26.87 34.59
N PHE A 14 33.91 26.80 33.62
CA PHE A 14 33.69 26.06 32.36
C PHE A 14 33.58 24.54 32.57
N LEU A 15 34.20 23.97 33.60
CA LEU A 15 34.16 22.53 33.88
C LEU A 15 32.87 22.08 34.59
N VAL A 16 32.16 22.98 35.26
CA VAL A 16 30.95 22.65 36.04
C VAL A 16 29.66 22.74 35.20
N SER A 17 29.68 23.48 34.08
CA SER A 17 28.48 23.71 33.25
C SER A 17 28.01 22.50 32.41
N CYS A 18 28.75 21.40 32.36
CA CYS A 18 28.37 20.20 31.58
C CYS A 18 27.55 19.15 32.35
N LYS A 19 27.25 19.36 33.65
CA LYS A 19 26.70 18.30 34.51
C LYS A 19 25.16 18.26 34.58
N ASP A 20 24.49 19.37 34.29
CA ASP A 20 23.03 19.49 34.40
C ASP A 20 22.27 18.71 33.29
N ASP A 21 22.87 18.60 32.10
CA ASP A 21 22.27 17.90 30.95
C ASP A 21 22.26 16.37 31.09
N GLU A 22 23.17 15.79 31.86
CA GLU A 22 23.29 14.33 32.00
C GLU A 22 22.15 13.76 32.85
N ALA A 23 21.83 14.39 33.97
CA ALA A 23 20.72 13.99 34.84
C ALA A 23 19.36 14.13 34.12
N ALA A 24 19.16 15.22 33.38
CA ALA A 24 17.95 15.44 32.58
C ALA A 24 17.81 14.40 31.45
N ARG A 25 18.90 14.05 30.75
CA ARG A 25 18.92 12.98 29.74
C ARG A 25 18.61 11.60 30.33
N LEU A 26 19.18 11.27 31.48
CA LEU A 26 18.91 9.99 32.15
C LEU A 26 17.45 9.86 32.54
N GLN A 27 16.85 10.94 33.05
CA GLN A 27 15.42 10.96 33.39
C GLN A 27 14.53 10.85 32.14
N ALA A 28 14.90 11.51 31.04
CA ALA A 28 14.19 11.40 29.75
C ALA A 28 14.25 9.95 29.21
N ASN A 29 15.44 9.35 29.18
CA ASN A 29 15.64 7.96 28.75
C ASN A 29 14.83 6.96 29.58
N ALA A 30 14.75 7.16 30.91
CA ALA A 30 13.95 6.30 31.78
C ALA A 30 12.44 6.42 31.51
N LYS A 31 11.96 7.63 31.18
CA LYS A 31 10.55 7.84 30.77
C LYS A 31 10.25 7.18 29.43
N ASP A 32 11.17 7.28 28.47
CA ASP A 32 11.01 6.68 27.15
C ASP A 32 11.08 5.15 27.21
N ALA A 33 11.95 4.59 28.06
CA ALA A 33 11.98 3.15 28.32
C ALA A 33 10.64 2.62 28.83
N LYS A 34 10.03 3.29 29.83
CA LYS A 34 8.71 2.90 30.36
C LYS A 34 7.60 2.97 29.31
N LYS A 35 7.59 4.00 28.47
CA LYS A 35 6.64 4.10 27.35
C LYS A 35 6.83 2.96 26.36
N ASN A 36 8.08 2.65 26.02
CA ASN A 36 8.39 1.57 25.10
C ASN A 36 8.01 0.19 25.65
N GLU A 37 8.13 -0.03 26.95
CA GLU A 37 7.65 -1.26 27.62
C GLU A 37 6.12 -1.40 27.51
N GLN A 38 5.37 -0.32 27.73
CA GLN A 38 3.91 -0.32 27.58
C GLN A 38 3.50 -0.61 26.14
N ILE A 39 4.12 0.10 25.18
CA ILE A 39 3.89 -0.10 23.74
C ILE A 39 4.23 -1.53 23.34
N PHE A 40 5.35 -2.07 23.84
CA PHE A 40 5.74 -3.46 23.62
C PHE A 40 4.66 -4.42 24.12
N ALA A 41 4.18 -4.27 25.37
CA ALA A 41 3.18 -5.16 25.93
C ALA A 41 1.87 -5.14 25.13
N SER A 42 1.42 -3.97 24.70
CA SER A 42 0.21 -3.82 23.89
C SER A 42 0.37 -4.43 22.49
N ILE A 43 1.47 -4.14 21.79
CA ILE A 43 1.75 -4.70 20.47
C ILE A 43 1.94 -6.20 20.57
N ASP A 44 2.69 -6.69 21.55
CA ASP A 44 2.92 -8.11 21.78
C ASP A 44 1.59 -8.86 21.94
N LYS A 45 0.69 -8.33 22.78
CA LYS A 45 -0.65 -8.91 22.96
C LYS A 45 -1.47 -8.91 21.66
N ALA A 46 -1.40 -7.83 20.89
CA ALA A 46 -2.15 -7.68 19.65
C ALA A 46 -1.58 -8.50 18.48
N TRP A 47 -0.29 -8.83 18.49
CA TRP A 47 0.43 -9.51 17.40
C TRP A 47 0.05 -10.98 17.28
N ASN A 48 -1.16 -11.24 16.82
CA ASN A 48 -1.70 -12.57 16.58
C ASN A 48 -2.29 -12.64 15.18
N PHE A 49 -1.53 -13.24 14.25
CA PHE A 49 -2.02 -13.57 12.92
C PHE A 49 -2.45 -15.04 12.91
N ASN A 50 -3.75 -15.29 12.95
CA ASN A 50 -4.31 -16.63 12.82
C ASN A 50 -4.89 -16.80 11.40
N PRO A 51 -4.09 -17.12 10.37
CA PRO A 51 -4.61 -17.27 9.01
C PRO A 51 -5.64 -18.41 8.96
N GLN A 52 -6.75 -18.17 8.26
CA GLN A 52 -7.76 -19.20 8.04
C GLN A 52 -7.17 -20.37 7.24
N PRO A 53 -7.63 -21.61 7.48
CA PRO A 53 -7.22 -22.74 6.66
C PRO A 53 -7.71 -22.52 5.22
N MET A 54 -6.80 -22.72 4.27
CA MET A 54 -7.07 -22.57 2.85
C MET A 54 -7.66 -23.86 2.26
N ASN A 55 -8.46 -23.74 1.20
CA ASN A 55 -8.94 -24.89 0.43
C ASN A 55 -7.75 -25.76 -0.07
N PRO A 56 -7.79 -27.10 0.09
CA PRO A 56 -6.70 -27.99 -0.32
C PRO A 56 -6.38 -27.90 -1.82
N THR A 57 -7.36 -27.58 -2.65
CA THR A 57 -7.16 -27.38 -4.09
C THR A 57 -6.30 -26.14 -4.34
N VAL A 58 -6.60 -25.02 -3.68
CA VAL A 58 -5.78 -23.80 -3.79
C VAL A 58 -4.38 -24.05 -3.23
N VAL A 59 -4.24 -24.72 -2.09
CA VAL A 59 -2.93 -25.08 -1.51
C VAL A 59 -2.07 -25.84 -2.52
N THR A 60 -2.65 -26.79 -3.24
CA THR A 60 -1.95 -27.56 -4.27
C THR A 60 -1.54 -26.67 -5.45
N MET A 61 -2.41 -25.74 -5.87
CA MET A 61 -2.13 -24.84 -6.99
C MET A 61 -1.06 -23.78 -6.66
N ILE A 62 -0.92 -23.39 -5.39
CA ILE A 62 0.09 -22.41 -4.95
C ILE A 62 1.36 -23.06 -4.38
N GLN A 63 1.50 -24.38 -4.42
CA GLN A 63 2.64 -25.10 -3.82
C GLN A 63 4.01 -24.59 -4.30
N ASN A 64 4.09 -24.17 -5.56
CA ASN A 64 5.32 -23.67 -6.18
C ASN A 64 5.52 -22.16 -5.99
N TRP A 65 4.56 -21.46 -5.38
CA TRP A 65 4.66 -20.03 -5.09
C TRP A 65 5.42 -19.82 -3.79
N SER A 66 6.75 -19.83 -3.91
CA SER A 66 7.67 -19.76 -2.78
C SER A 66 7.48 -18.50 -1.92
N GLU A 67 7.13 -17.39 -2.56
CA GLU A 67 6.95 -16.07 -1.99
C GLU A 67 5.76 -16.05 -1.02
N TRP A 68 4.66 -16.70 -1.40
CA TRP A 68 3.52 -16.92 -0.50
C TRP A 68 3.93 -17.68 0.75
N ARG A 69 4.64 -18.80 0.59
CA ARG A 69 5.10 -19.62 1.73
C ARG A 69 6.04 -18.83 2.63
N LEU A 70 7.02 -18.13 2.07
CA LEU A 70 7.98 -17.32 2.83
C LEU A 70 7.30 -16.18 3.60
N PHE A 71 6.29 -15.55 2.99
CA PHE A 71 5.48 -14.51 3.62
C PHE A 71 4.61 -15.08 4.75
N MET A 72 3.92 -16.20 4.53
CA MET A 72 3.11 -16.86 5.57
C MET A 72 3.94 -17.36 6.75
N THR A 73 5.10 -17.96 6.49
CA THR A 73 6.03 -18.38 7.55
C THR A 73 6.51 -17.17 8.37
N GLU A 74 6.81 -16.04 7.70
CA GLU A 74 7.20 -14.83 8.41
C GLU A 74 6.06 -14.31 9.29
N LEU A 75 4.84 -14.23 8.73
CA LEU A 75 3.67 -13.67 9.39
C LEU A 75 3.28 -14.44 10.67
N GLN A 76 3.36 -15.76 10.64
CA GLN A 76 3.01 -16.63 11.78
C GLN A 76 4.02 -16.54 12.94
N GLN A 77 5.26 -16.16 12.66
CA GLN A 77 6.31 -16.09 13.67
C GLN A 77 6.24 -14.78 14.45
N LYS A 78 5.80 -14.86 15.70
CA LYS A 78 5.77 -13.71 16.61
C LYS A 78 7.16 -13.40 17.19
N PRO A 79 7.66 -12.14 17.10
CA PRO A 79 8.84 -11.69 17.82
C PRO A 79 8.62 -11.72 19.35
N LYS A 80 9.64 -12.07 20.15
CA LYS A 80 9.50 -12.18 21.62
C LYS A 80 10.44 -11.26 22.43
N SER A 81 11.26 -10.45 21.77
CA SER A 81 12.46 -9.90 22.39
C SER A 81 12.34 -8.43 22.81
N SER A 82 11.90 -7.55 21.91
CA SER A 82 11.86 -6.10 22.13
C SER A 82 11.06 -5.40 21.04
N ILE A 83 10.78 -4.10 21.23
CA ILE A 83 10.17 -3.27 20.18
C ILE A 83 11.01 -3.23 18.89
N GLY A 84 12.34 -3.24 19.02
CA GLY A 84 13.26 -3.33 17.87
C GLY A 84 13.12 -4.64 17.09
N ALA A 85 12.81 -5.74 17.77
CA ALA A 85 12.52 -7.01 17.11
C ALA A 85 11.22 -6.94 16.29
N PHE A 86 10.18 -6.27 16.80
CA PHE A 86 8.95 -6.01 16.03
C PHE A 86 9.19 -5.08 14.84
N GLN A 87 10.03 -4.06 14.99
CA GLN A 87 10.42 -3.16 13.89
C GLN A 87 11.14 -3.92 12.77
N GLN A 88 12.12 -4.75 13.12
CA GLN A 88 12.83 -5.57 12.14
C GLN A 88 11.91 -6.59 11.48
N LYS A 89 10.98 -7.16 12.25
CA LYS A 89 9.95 -8.06 11.76
C LYS A 89 9.04 -7.38 10.73
N ALA A 90 8.55 -6.17 11.04
CA ALA A 90 7.68 -5.43 10.15
C ALA A 90 8.39 -5.07 8.82
N ARG A 91 9.67 -4.67 8.86
CA ARG A 91 10.48 -4.46 7.64
C ARG A 91 10.62 -5.73 6.80
N THR A 92 10.90 -6.85 7.46
CA THR A 92 11.07 -8.14 6.79
C THR A 92 9.76 -8.61 6.16
N LEU A 93 8.65 -8.44 6.89
CA LEU A 93 7.31 -8.75 6.42
C LEU A 93 6.91 -7.87 5.23
N SER A 94 7.22 -6.56 5.28
CA SER A 94 7.01 -5.58 4.21
C SER A 94 7.73 -5.99 2.92
N GLN A 95 9.01 -6.39 3.01
CA GLN A 95 9.75 -6.87 1.86
C GLN A 95 9.17 -8.17 1.29
N LYS A 96 8.80 -9.12 2.15
CA LYS A 96 8.19 -10.39 1.72
C LYS A 96 6.82 -10.19 1.08
N ALA A 97 6.03 -9.24 1.59
CA ALA A 97 4.75 -8.86 0.99
C ALA A 97 4.95 -8.32 -0.44
N MET A 98 5.95 -7.46 -0.66
CA MET A 98 6.25 -6.94 -2.00
C MET A 98 6.60 -8.06 -2.98
N ASN A 99 7.36 -9.05 -2.51
CA ASN A 99 7.77 -10.20 -3.31
C ASN A 99 6.59 -11.09 -3.74
N LEU A 100 5.40 -10.97 -3.12
CA LEU A 100 4.22 -11.72 -3.56
C LEU A 100 3.87 -11.44 -5.04
N ASN A 101 4.22 -10.28 -5.59
CA ASN A 101 3.98 -10.02 -7.01
C ASN A 101 4.85 -10.88 -7.95
N ASN A 102 5.88 -11.54 -7.42
CA ASN A 102 6.77 -12.39 -8.18
C ASN A 102 6.17 -13.80 -8.27
N ASN A 103 6.29 -14.41 -9.44
CA ASN A 103 5.96 -15.82 -9.67
C ASN A 103 4.53 -16.22 -9.24
N ILE A 104 3.55 -15.30 -9.38
CA ILE A 104 2.15 -15.62 -9.17
C ILE A 104 1.77 -16.79 -10.09
N PRO A 105 1.19 -17.89 -9.58
CA PRO A 105 0.79 -19.01 -10.42
C PRO A 105 -0.16 -18.58 -11.53
N ALA A 106 0.02 -19.09 -12.75
CA ALA A 106 -0.73 -18.66 -13.93
C ALA A 106 -2.26 -18.73 -13.76
N ALA A 107 -2.77 -19.68 -12.97
CA ALA A 107 -4.20 -19.79 -12.65
C ALA A 107 -4.74 -18.57 -11.88
N PHE A 108 -3.89 -17.93 -11.08
CA PHE A 108 -4.21 -16.78 -10.21
C PHE A 108 -3.62 -15.47 -10.72
N ASP A 109 -2.87 -15.47 -11.83
CA ASP A 109 -2.28 -14.26 -12.43
C ASP A 109 -3.35 -13.41 -13.14
N LYS A 110 -4.28 -12.87 -12.34
CA LYS A 110 -5.43 -12.07 -12.77
C LYS A 110 -5.45 -10.71 -12.07
N PRO A 111 -6.05 -9.67 -12.68
CA PRO A 111 -6.11 -8.33 -12.09
C PRO A 111 -6.71 -8.30 -10.68
N GLU A 112 -7.70 -9.14 -10.39
CA GLU A 112 -8.38 -9.20 -9.09
C GLU A 112 -7.43 -9.66 -7.99
N ILE A 113 -6.59 -10.66 -8.28
CA ILE A 113 -5.57 -11.16 -7.34
C ILE A 113 -4.48 -10.11 -7.13
N LYS A 114 -3.96 -9.51 -8.21
CA LYS A 114 -2.95 -8.44 -8.12
C LYS A 114 -3.42 -7.25 -7.29
N SER A 115 -4.68 -6.85 -7.47
CA SER A 115 -5.30 -5.78 -6.68
C SER A 115 -5.32 -6.11 -5.19
N ARG A 116 -5.75 -7.33 -4.82
CA ARG A 116 -5.75 -7.80 -3.43
C ARG A 116 -4.34 -7.88 -2.83
N ILE A 117 -3.36 -8.36 -3.60
CA ILE A 117 -1.95 -8.36 -3.19
C ILE A 117 -1.46 -6.93 -2.93
N MET A 118 -1.81 -5.97 -3.79
CA MET A 118 -1.43 -4.56 -3.61
C MET A 118 -2.03 -3.94 -2.34
N THR A 119 -3.30 -4.23 -2.05
CA THR A 119 -3.93 -3.76 -0.80
C THR A 119 -3.23 -4.36 0.42
N LEU A 120 -2.97 -5.68 0.41
CA LEU A 120 -2.21 -6.35 1.45
C LEU A 120 -0.82 -5.71 1.66
N ILE A 121 -0.07 -5.49 0.58
CA ILE A 121 1.24 -4.81 0.63
C ILE A 121 1.10 -3.43 1.28
N THR A 122 0.08 -2.67 0.92
CA THR A 122 -0.15 -1.33 1.46
C THR A 122 -0.40 -1.36 2.97
N LYS A 123 -1.18 -2.32 3.47
CA LYS A 123 -1.42 -2.51 4.91
C LYS A 123 -0.15 -2.91 5.66
N VAL A 124 0.61 -3.88 5.12
CA VAL A 124 1.88 -4.31 5.73
C VAL A 124 2.93 -3.20 5.72
N ARG A 125 3.02 -2.40 4.66
CA ARG A 125 3.91 -1.23 4.61
C ARG A 125 3.50 -0.14 5.58
N SER A 126 2.20 0.05 5.78
CA SER A 126 1.70 0.99 6.79
C SER A 126 2.06 0.53 8.20
N LEU A 127 2.06 -0.80 8.45
CA LEU A 127 2.48 -1.38 9.72
C LEU A 127 3.96 -1.12 9.96
N ASP A 128 4.79 -1.39 8.94
CA ASP A 128 6.23 -1.08 8.94
C ASP A 128 6.48 0.41 9.19
N LEU A 129 5.76 1.31 8.52
CA LEU A 129 5.87 2.75 8.76
C LEU A 129 5.58 3.11 10.22
N PHE A 130 4.40 2.76 10.74
CA PHE A 130 3.94 3.25 12.04
C PHE A 130 4.72 2.69 13.24
N ILE A 131 5.28 1.49 13.12
CA ILE A 131 6.09 0.88 14.17
C ILE A 131 7.54 1.40 14.17
N ASN A 132 8.02 1.93 13.05
CA ASN A 132 9.38 2.45 12.90
C ASN A 132 9.50 3.97 13.11
N LEU A 133 8.41 4.68 13.43
CA LEU A 133 8.47 6.09 13.79
C LEU A 133 9.15 6.28 15.16
N ASN A 134 9.88 7.39 15.32
CA ASN A 134 10.49 7.78 16.60
C ASN A 134 9.47 7.79 17.75
N GLN A 135 8.27 8.30 17.47
CA GLN A 135 7.11 8.12 18.32
C GLN A 135 6.18 7.10 17.67
N ILE A 136 6.19 5.88 18.21
CA ILE A 136 5.41 4.77 17.69
C ILE A 136 3.92 5.07 17.82
N GLN A 137 3.19 4.91 16.71
CA GLN A 137 1.74 5.09 16.69
C GLN A 137 1.03 3.77 17.07
N GLU A 138 1.11 3.41 18.35
CA GLU A 138 0.62 2.15 18.93
C GLU A 138 -0.79 1.76 18.43
N GLN A 139 -1.76 2.67 18.53
CA GLN A 139 -3.14 2.38 18.15
C GLN A 139 -3.29 2.06 16.65
N LYS A 140 -2.49 2.71 15.79
CA LYS A 140 -2.49 2.43 14.35
C LYS A 140 -1.85 1.07 14.04
N VAL A 141 -0.77 0.74 14.75
CA VAL A 141 -0.12 -0.58 14.65
C VAL A 141 -1.10 -1.68 15.04
N ILE A 142 -1.77 -1.54 16.20
CA ILE A 142 -2.75 -2.52 16.69
C ILE A 142 -3.93 -2.66 15.71
N LYS A 143 -4.41 -1.55 15.13
CA LYS A 143 -5.51 -1.57 14.15
C LYS A 143 -5.12 -2.28 12.85
N LEU A 144 -3.88 -2.15 12.39
CA LEU A 144 -3.43 -2.75 11.14
C LEU A 144 -3.32 -4.28 11.19
N ILE A 145 -3.12 -4.87 12.36
CA ILE A 145 -3.00 -6.33 12.52
C ILE A 145 -4.27 -7.06 12.05
N PRO A 146 -5.49 -6.76 12.54
CA PRO A 146 -6.71 -7.36 12.01
C PRO A 146 -6.99 -6.97 10.57
N GLU A 147 -6.69 -5.73 10.14
CA GLU A 147 -6.85 -5.32 8.73
C GLU A 147 -5.99 -6.19 7.79
N ILE A 148 -4.75 -6.52 8.15
CA ILE A 148 -3.89 -7.43 7.38
C ILE A 148 -4.47 -8.84 7.33
N HIS A 149 -5.06 -9.32 8.43
CA HIS A 149 -5.75 -10.61 8.46
C HIS A 149 -6.97 -10.62 7.52
N GLU A 150 -7.76 -9.55 7.49
CA GLU A 150 -8.91 -9.41 6.59
C GLU A 150 -8.48 -9.40 5.11
N GLU A 151 -7.42 -8.67 4.75
CA GLU A 151 -6.89 -8.68 3.39
C GLU A 151 -6.39 -10.06 2.97
N LEU A 152 -5.80 -10.82 3.91
CA LEU A 152 -5.39 -12.20 3.65
C LEU A 152 -6.57 -13.12 3.42
N ALA A 153 -7.61 -13.03 4.25
CA ALA A 153 -8.84 -13.79 4.06
C ALA A 153 -9.52 -13.43 2.72
N SER A 154 -9.52 -12.16 2.35
CA SER A 154 -10.06 -11.70 1.06
C SER A 154 -9.28 -12.27 -0.13
N LEU A 155 -7.94 -12.27 -0.04
CA LEU A 155 -7.08 -12.83 -1.08
C LEU A 155 -7.29 -14.34 -1.23
N GLN A 156 -7.38 -15.09 -0.13
CA GLN A 156 -7.66 -16.53 -0.15
C GLN A 156 -9.05 -16.82 -0.73
N SER A 157 -10.07 -16.07 -0.31
CA SER A 157 -11.43 -16.21 -0.84
C SER A 157 -11.50 -15.95 -2.35
N GLN A 158 -10.73 -14.98 -2.85
CA GLN A 158 -10.64 -14.73 -4.29
C GLN A 158 -9.99 -15.90 -5.05
N MET A 159 -8.99 -16.56 -4.47
CA MET A 159 -8.41 -17.78 -5.05
C MET A 159 -9.42 -18.92 -5.06
N ASP A 160 -10.15 -19.11 -3.97
CA ASP A 160 -11.21 -20.12 -3.87
C ASP A 160 -12.30 -19.90 -4.93
N GLU A 161 -12.70 -18.65 -5.16
CA GLU A 161 -13.70 -18.29 -6.17
C GLU A 161 -13.20 -18.56 -7.59
N ILE A 162 -11.91 -18.29 -7.87
CA ILE A 162 -11.29 -18.64 -9.15
C ILE A 162 -11.31 -20.15 -9.37
N VAL A 163 -10.95 -20.93 -8.36
CA VAL A 163 -11.00 -22.41 -8.44
C VAL A 163 -12.43 -22.89 -8.65
N ARG A 164 -13.39 -22.37 -7.88
CA ARG A 164 -14.81 -22.72 -8.00
C ARG A 164 -15.33 -22.46 -9.41
N LYS A 165 -15.03 -21.29 -9.99
CA LYS A 165 -15.41 -20.94 -11.36
C LYS A 165 -14.75 -21.85 -12.40
N SER A 166 -13.50 -22.25 -12.20
CA SER A 166 -12.78 -23.13 -13.14
C SER A 166 -13.35 -24.56 -13.20
N GLN A 167 -14.07 -24.99 -12.17
CA GLN A 167 -14.70 -26.31 -12.09
C GLN A 167 -16.08 -26.36 -12.76
N ILE A 168 -16.68 -25.20 -13.08
CA ILE A 168 -17.95 -25.14 -13.81
C ILE A 168 -17.66 -25.52 -15.26
N ARG A 169 -18.18 -26.68 -15.69
CA ARG A 169 -18.08 -27.11 -17.09
C ARG A 169 -18.98 -26.21 -17.94
N LEU A 170 -18.47 -25.78 -19.09
CA LEU A 170 -19.29 -25.12 -20.11
C LEU A 170 -20.23 -26.15 -20.74
N GLU A 171 -21.51 -25.83 -20.84
CA GLU A 171 -22.49 -26.70 -21.51
C GLU A 171 -22.30 -26.67 -23.03
N GLU A 172 -22.75 -27.74 -23.70
CA GLU A 172 -22.69 -27.86 -25.14
C GLU A 172 -23.56 -26.77 -25.80
N GLY A 173 -22.93 -25.83 -26.51
CA GLY A 173 -23.57 -24.63 -27.09
C GLY A 173 -23.18 -23.31 -26.42
N GLU A 174 -22.73 -23.30 -25.15
CA GLU A 174 -22.27 -22.07 -24.49
C GLU A 174 -20.98 -21.53 -25.11
N ALA A 175 -20.07 -22.44 -25.50
CA ALA A 175 -18.83 -22.05 -26.19
C ALA A 175 -19.11 -21.45 -27.57
N GLU A 176 -20.17 -21.90 -28.26
CA GLU A 176 -20.58 -21.34 -29.56
C GLU A 176 -21.23 -19.97 -29.39
N MET A 177 -22.08 -19.81 -28.36
CA MET A 177 -22.65 -18.52 -27.98
C MET A 177 -21.57 -17.50 -27.57
N LEU A 178 -20.58 -17.89 -26.77
CA LEU A 178 -19.47 -17.00 -26.39
C LEU A 178 -18.65 -16.54 -27.60
N ARG A 179 -18.45 -17.43 -28.59
CA ARG A 179 -17.77 -17.08 -29.85
C ARG A 179 -18.59 -16.11 -30.71
N SER A 180 -19.92 -16.28 -30.78
CA SER A 180 -20.77 -15.35 -31.54
C SER A 180 -20.80 -13.96 -30.89
N LEU A 181 -20.90 -13.88 -29.56
CA LEU A 181 -20.84 -12.60 -28.83
C LEU A 181 -19.48 -11.90 -28.96
N ALA A 182 -18.37 -12.65 -28.91
CA ALA A 182 -17.03 -12.10 -29.14
C ALA A 182 -16.90 -11.54 -30.57
N LYS A 183 -17.49 -12.22 -31.56
CA LYS A 183 -17.52 -11.74 -32.94
C LYS A 183 -18.36 -10.47 -33.08
N ASP A 184 -19.56 -10.44 -32.50
CA ASP A 184 -20.48 -9.30 -32.55
C ASP A 184 -19.95 -8.06 -31.81
N SER A 185 -19.27 -8.24 -30.68
CA SER A 185 -18.64 -7.13 -29.94
C SER A 185 -17.47 -6.49 -30.71
N LEU A 186 -16.78 -7.25 -31.58
CA LEU A 186 -15.80 -6.73 -32.53
C LEU A 186 -16.46 -6.07 -33.76
N GLN A 187 -17.74 -6.32 -33.98
CA GLN A 187 -18.51 -5.86 -35.13
C GLN A 187 -19.21 -4.51 -34.91
N LYS A 188 -19.12 -3.88 -33.72
CA LYS A 188 -19.74 -2.57 -33.46
C LYS A 188 -19.15 -1.53 -34.43
N PRO A 189 -19.93 -0.97 -35.37
CA PRO A 189 -19.40 -0.08 -36.39
C PRO A 189 -18.96 1.25 -35.78
N GLN A 190 -17.73 1.65 -36.08
CA GLN A 190 -17.27 3.03 -35.95
C GLN A 190 -17.88 3.88 -37.09
N SER A 191 -19.21 3.95 -37.15
CA SER A 191 -19.94 4.67 -38.20
C SER A 191 -21.11 5.48 -37.65
N GLU A 192 -20.83 6.40 -36.72
CA GLU A 192 -21.64 7.62 -36.54
C GLU A 192 -20.72 8.81 -36.18
N LEU A 193 -19.83 9.17 -37.12
CA LEU A 193 -19.29 10.53 -37.17
C LEU A 193 -19.12 10.93 -38.64
N GLY A 194 -20.25 11.09 -39.32
CA GLY A 194 -20.23 11.42 -40.73
C GLY A 194 -21.63 11.57 -41.27
N ASN A 195 -22.37 12.58 -40.79
CA ASN A 195 -23.40 13.29 -41.54
C ASN A 195 -23.83 14.54 -40.75
N LEU A 196 -22.95 15.54 -40.70
CA LEU A 196 -23.42 16.93 -40.63
C LEU A 196 -23.68 17.37 -42.08
N PRO A 197 -24.88 17.86 -42.42
CA PRO A 197 -25.14 18.36 -43.76
C PRO A 197 -24.29 19.61 -44.02
N LYS A 198 -23.50 19.56 -45.10
CA LYS A 198 -22.69 20.68 -45.60
C LYS A 198 -23.62 21.68 -46.30
N PRO A 199 -23.48 23.00 -46.06
CA PRO A 199 -24.42 23.98 -46.58
C PRO A 199 -24.24 24.16 -48.09
N SER A 200 -25.34 24.05 -48.84
CA SER A 200 -25.41 24.41 -50.25
C SER A 200 -25.60 25.91 -50.42
N ASN A 201 -24.66 26.58 -51.09
CA ASN A 201 -24.83 27.96 -51.54
C ASN A 201 -25.44 27.96 -52.96
N SER A 202 -26.60 28.60 -53.10
CA SER A 202 -27.01 29.28 -54.34
C SER A 202 -27.84 30.52 -53.97
N THR A 203 -27.51 31.62 -54.65
CA THR A 203 -27.66 33.04 -54.28
C THR A 203 -29.03 33.66 -54.62
N GLN A 204 -29.28 34.83 -53.98
CA GLN A 204 -30.28 35.91 -54.24
C GLN A 204 -31.50 35.87 -53.31
N GLN A 205 -31.88 36.91 -52.56
CA GLN A 205 -31.74 38.38 -52.70
C GLN A 205 -32.02 39.06 -51.34
N GLY A 206 -31.43 40.25 -51.11
CA GLY A 206 -32.02 41.27 -50.23
C GLY A 206 -31.13 41.79 -49.08
N GLY A 207 -30.51 42.97 -49.32
CA GLY A 207 -30.05 44.05 -48.42
C GLY A 207 -29.69 43.78 -46.94
N ILE A 208 -28.73 44.45 -46.31
CA ILE A 208 -28.28 45.86 -46.38
C ILE A 208 -26.85 45.89 -45.79
N VAL A 209 -25.97 46.72 -46.37
CA VAL A 209 -24.58 47.00 -45.95
C VAL A 209 -24.59 47.92 -44.71
N PRO A 210 -23.66 47.78 -43.73
CA PRO A 210 -22.57 48.74 -43.64
C PRO A 210 -21.18 48.14 -43.31
N THR A 211 -20.24 48.38 -44.23
CA THR A 211 -18.86 48.90 -44.02
C THR A 211 -17.99 48.38 -42.85
N LEU A 212 -16.95 47.62 -43.19
CA LEU A 212 -15.63 47.74 -42.54
C LEU A 212 -14.92 49.00 -43.05
N ASN A 213 -14.15 49.72 -42.21
CA ASN A 213 -12.67 49.72 -42.24
C ASN A 213 -12.07 50.69 -41.16
N PRO A 214 -10.72 50.85 -41.01
CA PRO A 214 -10.00 50.42 -39.81
C PRO A 214 -9.05 51.52 -39.24
N LYS A 215 -8.07 51.09 -38.42
CA LYS A 215 -6.92 51.85 -37.88
C LYS A 215 -7.28 52.71 -36.64
N GLN A 216 -6.42 53.03 -35.67
CA GLN A 216 -4.96 53.03 -35.55
C GLN A 216 -4.60 53.35 -34.08
N LYS A 217 -3.47 52.86 -33.59
CA LYS A 217 -2.53 53.49 -32.62
C LYS A 217 -3.04 53.99 -31.23
N SER A 218 -2.44 53.40 -30.19
CA SER A 218 -1.51 54.06 -29.26
C SER A 218 -1.84 55.50 -28.83
N GLN A 219 -2.28 55.64 -27.57
CA GLN A 219 -1.58 56.45 -26.57
C GLN A 219 -1.72 55.77 -25.21
#